data_AF-A0A3D5VLY9-F1
#
_entry.id   AF-A0A3D5VLY9-F1
#
_cell.length_a   1.000
_cell.length_b   1.000
_cell.length_c   1.000
_cell.angle_alpha   90.00
_cell.angle_beta   90.00
_cell.angle_gamma   90.00
#
_symmetry.space_group_name_H-M   'P 1'
#
loop_
_entity.id
_entity.type
_entity.pdbx_description
1 polymer ?
#
loop_
_entity_poly.entity_id
_entity_poly.type
_entity_poly.pdbx_seq_one_letter_code
_entity_poly.pdbx_strand_id
1 'polypeptide(L)'
;MANTHPIDRFVRALAGVCLLVLGFFWLSGAWQWAAYAASVVMLATAALRFCPLYRLLGISTHTADAAPASPVRSGVAWAVLLATLVGGSYASDFASRKFFLEDFNAMNGFYKQTLFLTGKNEREKANAQYAQLVPALEGFASKYTRYQPFALRGDTQWIADLDRVRRMVGDVAGLVKTGDLQTAHLALEQVRPVFQDVFKRNGFSLLAVALVDFHDAMELVLDAAQAKDSAKLAALYPGVSDKLTAVEAEAQDADIQAIRRNLDALEAAARSQQPDALPALGEKLKSSFVKVYLQRG
;
A
#
# COMPACT_ATOMS: atom_id res chain seq x y z
N MET A 1 -25.07 -3.82 43.44
CA MET A 1 -25.00 -5.29 43.35
C MET A 1 -24.31 -5.65 42.04
N ALA A 2 -23.19 -6.38 42.09
CA ALA A 2 -22.51 -6.82 40.88
C ALA A 2 -23.27 -8.03 40.30
N ASN A 3 -23.56 -8.03 38.99
CA ASN A 3 -24.30 -9.13 38.33
C ASN A 3 -23.46 -9.84 37.25
N THR A 4 -22.18 -9.49 37.11
CA THR A 4 -21.27 -10.03 36.10
C THR A 4 -20.11 -10.81 36.72
N HIS A 5 -19.90 -12.06 36.29
CA HIS A 5 -18.72 -12.87 36.62
C HIS A 5 -17.41 -12.22 36.09
N PRO A 6 -16.24 -12.43 36.72
CA PRO A 6 -14.96 -11.94 36.19
C PRO A 6 -14.66 -12.33 34.74
N ILE A 7 -15.07 -13.52 34.31
CA ILE A 7 -14.92 -13.97 32.91
C ILE A 7 -15.81 -13.15 31.96
N ASP A 8 -17.07 -12.90 32.32
CA ASP A 8 -17.99 -12.06 31.54
C ASP A 8 -17.43 -10.64 31.38
N ARG A 9 -16.85 -10.08 32.45
CA ARG A 9 -16.17 -8.79 32.42
C ARG A 9 -14.96 -8.78 31.47
N PHE A 10 -14.13 -9.82 31.50
CA PHE A 10 -12.98 -9.94 30.61
C PHE A 10 -13.41 -10.04 29.14
N VAL A 11 -14.41 -10.88 28.83
CA VAL A 11 -14.93 -11.03 27.46
C VAL A 11 -15.48 -9.71 26.95
N ARG A 12 -16.24 -8.97 27.76
CA ARG A 12 -16.73 -7.62 27.41
C ARG A 12 -15.58 -6.64 27.18
N ALA A 13 -14.59 -6.62 28.06
CA ALA A 13 -13.43 -5.75 27.90
C ALA A 13 -12.67 -6.06 26.60
N LEU A 14 -12.45 -7.34 26.30
CA LEU A 14 -11.77 -7.78 25.09
C LEU A 14 -12.57 -7.43 23.84
N ALA A 15 -13.89 -7.70 23.82
CA ALA A 15 -14.77 -7.32 22.73
C ALA A 15 -14.77 -5.79 22.51
N GLY A 16 -14.80 -5.02 23.59
CA GLY A 16 -14.71 -3.56 23.56
C GLY A 16 -13.40 -3.07 22.93
N VAL A 17 -12.26 -3.65 23.30
CA VAL A 17 -10.95 -3.35 22.71
C VAL A 17 -10.91 -3.73 21.22
N CYS A 18 -11.40 -4.91 20.85
CA CYS A 18 -11.47 -5.34 19.45
C CYS A 18 -12.32 -4.39 18.60
N LEU A 19 -13.49 -3.98 19.10
CA LEU A 19 -14.37 -3.02 18.42
C LEU A 19 -13.72 -1.63 18.29
N LEU A 20 -12.92 -1.22 19.28
CA LEU A 20 -12.18 0.03 19.23
C LEU A 20 -11.12 -0.01 18.11
N VAL A 21 -10.31 -1.06 18.07
CA VAL A 21 -9.29 -1.25 17.02
C VAL A 21 -9.96 -1.34 15.65
N LEU A 22 -11.05 -2.11 15.52
CA LEU A 22 -11.82 -2.23 14.29
C LEU A 22 -12.36 -0.87 13.82
N GLY A 23 -13.05 -0.15 14.72
CA GLY A 23 -13.60 1.17 14.43
C GLY A 23 -12.53 2.20 14.06
N PHE A 24 -11.36 2.11 14.71
CA PHE A 24 -10.28 3.05 14.47
C PHE A 24 -9.54 2.80 13.17
N PHE A 25 -9.24 1.54 12.81
CA PHE A 25 -8.40 1.26 11.65
C PHE A 25 -9.18 0.91 10.39
N TRP A 26 -10.39 0.34 10.48
CA TRP A 26 -11.02 -0.35 9.35
C TRP A 26 -12.37 0.22 8.93
N LEU A 27 -13.01 1.01 9.79
CA LEU A 27 -14.34 1.55 9.54
C LEU A 27 -14.29 3.05 9.29
N SER A 28 -15.31 3.54 8.59
CA SER A 28 -15.54 4.96 8.33
C SER A 28 -17.04 5.30 8.44
N GLY A 29 -17.36 6.59 8.56
CA GLY A 29 -18.73 7.08 8.59
C GLY A 29 -19.56 6.50 9.74
N ALA A 30 -20.82 6.16 9.46
CA ALA A 30 -21.77 5.68 10.49
C ALA A 30 -21.31 4.39 11.19
N TRP A 31 -20.68 3.46 10.45
CA TRP A 31 -20.21 2.20 11.02
C TRP A 31 -19.06 2.38 12.02
N GLN A 32 -18.18 3.35 11.79
CA GLN A 32 -17.13 3.71 12.75
C GLN A 32 -17.72 4.20 14.07
N TRP A 33 -18.68 5.12 14.01
CA TRP A 33 -19.37 5.61 15.20
C TRP A 33 -20.16 4.52 15.92
N ALA A 34 -20.81 3.62 15.19
CA ALA A 34 -21.50 2.47 15.77
C ALA A 34 -20.51 1.54 16.52
N ALA A 35 -19.34 1.26 15.94
CA ALA A 35 -18.29 0.47 16.58
C ALA A 35 -17.75 1.16 17.85
N TYR A 36 -17.54 2.48 17.82
CA TYR A 36 -17.13 3.24 19.00
C TYR A 36 -18.18 3.23 20.10
N ALA A 37 -19.46 3.46 19.76
CA ALA A 37 -20.55 3.39 20.73
C ALA A 37 -20.64 2.01 21.37
N ALA A 38 -20.59 0.95 20.57
CA ALA A 38 -20.58 -0.43 21.07
C ALA A 38 -19.35 -0.73 21.96
N SER A 39 -18.16 -0.26 21.56
CA SER A 39 -16.93 -0.36 22.35
C SER A 39 -17.08 0.28 23.71
N VAL A 40 -17.57 1.53 23.76
CA VAL A 40 -17.81 2.26 25.02
C VAL A 40 -18.77 1.52 25.93
N VAL A 41 -19.90 1.01 25.40
CA VAL A 41 -20.87 0.23 26.19
C VAL A 41 -20.25 -1.04 26.75
N MET A 42 -19.47 -1.78 25.96
CA MET A 42 -18.80 -3.00 26.41
C MET A 42 -17.75 -2.72 27.49
N LEU A 43 -16.92 -1.69 27.31
CA LEU A 43 -15.89 -1.30 28.28
C LEU A 43 -16.51 -0.76 29.58
N ALA A 44 -17.55 0.09 29.49
CA ALA A 44 -18.24 0.63 30.65
C ALA A 44 -18.92 -0.48 31.47
N THR A 45 -19.61 -1.43 30.82
CA THR A 45 -20.25 -2.54 31.54
C THR A 45 -19.23 -3.50 32.17
N ALA A 46 -18.05 -3.69 31.56
CA ALA A 46 -16.94 -4.44 32.16
C ALA A 46 -16.35 -3.75 33.41
N ALA A 47 -16.22 -2.41 33.37
CA ALA A 47 -15.67 -1.60 34.45
C ALA A 47 -16.63 -1.48 35.64
N LEU A 48 -17.91 -1.17 35.38
CA LEU A 48 -18.94 -0.95 36.41
C LEU A 48 -19.40 -2.23 37.11
N ARG A 49 -18.97 -3.42 36.64
CA ARG A 49 -19.34 -4.75 37.19
C ARG A 49 -20.86 -4.98 37.17
N PHE A 50 -21.56 -4.23 36.32
CA PHE A 50 -23.00 -4.16 36.26
C PHE A 50 -23.46 -4.02 34.80
N CYS A 51 -24.28 -4.96 34.35
CA CYS A 51 -24.92 -4.94 33.04
C CYS A 51 -26.41 -4.60 33.20
N PRO A 52 -26.88 -3.42 32.73
CA PRO A 52 -28.29 -3.04 32.81
C PRO A 52 -29.23 -4.00 32.08
N LEU A 53 -28.80 -4.54 30.93
CA LEU A 53 -29.59 -5.49 30.15
C LEU A 53 -29.79 -6.82 30.89
N TYR A 54 -28.75 -7.33 31.56
CA TYR A 54 -28.88 -8.52 32.40
C TYR A 54 -29.87 -8.30 33.55
N ARG A 55 -29.88 -7.10 34.16
CA ARG A 55 -30.87 -6.76 35.17
C ARG A 55 -32.30 -6.72 34.61
N LEU A 56 -32.50 -6.14 33.42
CA LEU A 56 -33.80 -6.10 32.75
C LEU A 56 -34.31 -7.50 32.37
N LEU A 57 -33.42 -8.40 31.99
CA LEU A 57 -33.72 -9.78 31.63
C LEU A 57 -33.71 -10.76 32.81
N GLY A 58 -33.46 -10.29 34.04
CA GLY A 58 -33.36 -11.14 35.23
C GLY A 58 -32.17 -12.10 35.25
N ILE A 59 -31.17 -11.89 34.39
CA ILE A 59 -29.97 -12.73 34.28
C ILE A 59 -28.91 -12.24 35.29
N SER A 60 -28.29 -13.17 36.01
CA SER A 60 -27.08 -12.92 36.79
C SER A 60 -26.05 -13.98 36.44
N THR A 61 -24.85 -13.56 36.03
CA THR A 61 -23.71 -14.48 35.89
C THR A 61 -22.87 -14.52 37.16
N HIS A 62 -23.23 -13.74 38.18
CA HIS A 62 -22.55 -13.73 39.46
C HIS A 62 -22.86 -15.01 40.25
N THR A 63 -21.83 -15.83 40.49
CA THR A 63 -21.89 -16.98 41.39
C THR A 63 -21.35 -16.58 42.77
N ALA A 64 -22.03 -16.98 43.85
CA ALA A 64 -21.64 -16.66 45.23
C ALA A 64 -20.28 -17.29 45.61
N ASP A 65 -19.89 -18.38 44.96
CA ASP A 65 -18.62 -19.12 45.17
C ASP A 65 -17.47 -18.65 44.25
N ALA A 66 -17.61 -17.52 43.56
CA ALA A 66 -16.55 -17.01 42.69
C ALA A 66 -15.32 -16.59 43.52
N ALA A 67 -14.30 -17.46 43.57
CA ALA A 67 -13.04 -17.18 44.24
C ALA A 67 -12.43 -15.84 43.74
N PRO A 68 -11.92 -14.99 44.64
CA PRO A 68 -11.31 -13.71 44.27
C PRO A 68 -10.20 -13.93 43.25
N ALA A 69 -10.08 -13.03 42.27
CA ALA A 69 -9.05 -13.16 41.25
C ALA A 69 -7.66 -13.07 41.88
N SER A 70 -6.83 -14.09 41.63
CA SER A 70 -5.41 -14.02 41.98
C SER A 70 -4.77 -12.84 41.24
N PRO A 71 -3.74 -12.20 41.84
CA PRO A 71 -3.02 -11.11 41.18
C PRO A 71 -2.44 -11.55 39.83
N VAL A 72 -2.02 -12.81 39.72
CA VAL A 72 -1.56 -13.42 38.46
C VAL A 72 -2.66 -13.44 37.40
N ARG A 73 -3.87 -13.90 37.71
CA ARG A 73 -4.99 -13.95 36.76
C ARG A 73 -5.38 -12.56 36.26
N SER A 74 -5.41 -11.59 37.17
CA SER A 74 -5.71 -10.20 36.82
C SER A 74 -4.60 -9.58 35.96
N GLY A 75 -3.34 -9.88 36.26
CA GLY A 75 -2.18 -9.47 35.47
C GLY A 75 -2.22 -10.03 34.05
N VAL A 76 -2.49 -11.34 33.90
CA VAL A 76 -2.63 -11.98 32.59
C VAL A 76 -3.78 -11.37 31.78
N ALA A 77 -4.94 -11.13 32.40
CA ALA A 77 -6.07 -10.51 31.72
C ALA A 77 -5.72 -9.11 31.18
N TRP A 78 -5.04 -8.29 31.97
CA TRP A 78 -4.55 -6.98 31.53
C TRP A 78 -3.51 -7.08 30.42
N ALA A 79 -2.56 -8.02 30.54
CA ALA A 79 -1.56 -8.26 29.51
C ALA A 79 -2.20 -8.65 28.17
N VAL A 80 -3.25 -9.48 28.18
CA VAL A 80 -4.00 -9.84 26.96
C VAL A 80 -4.69 -8.62 26.37
N LEU A 81 -5.41 -7.82 27.18
CA LEU A 81 -6.07 -6.60 26.69
C LEU A 81 -5.08 -5.61 26.07
N LEU A 82 -3.93 -5.40 26.72
CA LEU A 82 -2.86 -4.54 26.21
C LEU A 82 -2.25 -5.11 24.92
N ALA A 83 -1.99 -6.41 24.87
CA ALA A 83 -1.48 -7.08 23.66
C ALA A 83 -2.47 -6.98 22.51
N THR A 84 -3.77 -7.15 22.76
CA THR A 84 -4.82 -6.97 21.73
C THR A 84 -4.89 -5.52 21.25
N LEU A 85 -4.84 -4.54 22.16
CA LEU A 85 -4.89 -3.13 21.79
C LEU A 85 -3.65 -2.73 20.99
N VAL A 86 -2.45 -2.94 21.54
CA VAL A 86 -1.19 -2.50 20.93
C VAL A 86 -0.85 -3.34 19.70
N GLY A 87 -0.85 -4.68 19.85
CA GLY A 87 -0.57 -5.59 18.76
C GLY A 87 -1.62 -5.52 17.65
N GLY A 88 -2.90 -5.42 18.01
CA GLY A 88 -3.99 -5.23 17.05
C GLY A 88 -3.89 -3.90 16.30
N SER A 89 -3.48 -2.81 16.98
CA SER A 89 -3.26 -1.51 16.33
C SER A 89 -2.09 -1.56 15.35
N TYR A 90 -0.95 -2.11 15.76
CA TYR A 90 0.22 -2.26 14.88
C TYR A 90 -0.09 -3.13 13.65
N ALA A 91 -0.72 -4.29 13.87
CA ALA A 91 -1.12 -5.18 12.78
C ALA A 91 -2.13 -4.52 11.83
N SER A 92 -3.06 -3.72 12.37
CA SER A 92 -4.06 -3.02 11.58
C SER A 92 -3.47 -1.88 10.75
N ASP A 93 -2.55 -1.08 11.30
CA ASP A 93 -1.84 -0.05 10.53
C ASP A 93 -1.10 -0.70 9.35
N PHE A 94 -0.30 -1.73 9.63
CA PHE A 94 0.45 -2.46 8.62
C PHE A 94 -0.47 -3.03 7.52
N ALA A 95 -1.54 -3.74 7.90
CA ALA A 95 -2.44 -4.35 6.94
C ALA A 95 -3.23 -3.30 6.13
N SER A 96 -3.66 -2.20 6.74
CA SER A 96 -4.35 -1.12 6.04
C SER A 96 -3.46 -0.43 5.00
N ARG A 97 -2.17 -0.24 5.30
CA ARG A 97 -1.16 0.25 4.36
C ARG A 97 -0.99 -0.71 3.18
N LYS A 98 -0.88 -2.00 3.48
CA LYS A 98 -0.74 -3.05 2.46
C LYS A 98 -1.93 -3.04 1.48
N PHE A 99 -3.16 -3.07 1.99
CA PHE A 99 -4.34 -3.07 1.12
C PHE A 99 -4.48 -1.79 0.28
N PHE A 100 -4.10 -0.64 0.85
CA PHE A 100 -4.03 0.59 0.08
C PHE A 100 -3.06 0.50 -1.09
N LEU A 101 -1.86 -0.06 -0.88
CA LEU A 101 -0.88 -0.24 -1.94
C LEU A 101 -1.35 -1.26 -2.99
N GLU A 102 -1.99 -2.36 -2.58
CA GLU A 102 -2.56 -3.35 -3.52
C GLU A 102 -3.62 -2.72 -4.44
N ASP A 103 -4.56 -1.95 -3.87
CA ASP A 103 -5.58 -1.26 -4.65
C ASP A 103 -4.97 -0.17 -5.56
N PHE A 104 -3.99 0.58 -5.01
CA PHE A 104 -3.27 1.57 -5.79
C PHE A 104 -2.60 0.92 -6.98
N ASN A 105 -1.88 -0.19 -6.78
CA ASN A 105 -1.16 -0.89 -7.84
C ASN A 105 -2.10 -1.47 -8.90
N ALA A 106 -3.25 -2.01 -8.50
CA ALA A 106 -4.27 -2.49 -9.44
C ALA A 106 -4.75 -1.37 -10.38
N MET A 107 -5.01 -0.18 -9.85
CA MET A 107 -5.37 1.00 -10.64
C MET A 107 -4.20 1.54 -11.46
N ASN A 108 -3.03 1.67 -10.82
CA ASN A 108 -1.82 2.24 -11.38
C ASN A 108 -1.26 1.40 -12.55
N GLY A 109 -1.57 0.11 -12.60
CA GLY A 109 -1.27 -0.76 -13.74
C GLY A 109 -1.85 -0.22 -15.05
N PHE A 110 -3.15 0.14 -15.06
CA PHE A 110 -3.80 0.72 -16.24
C PHE A 110 -3.22 2.10 -16.61
N TYR A 111 -2.85 2.90 -15.60
CA TYR A 111 -2.19 4.18 -15.80
C TYR A 111 -0.84 4.01 -16.50
N LYS A 112 0.03 3.14 -15.97
CA LYS A 112 1.35 2.85 -16.54
C LYS A 112 1.25 2.35 -17.98
N GLN A 113 0.32 1.45 -18.25
CA GLN A 113 0.10 0.94 -19.61
C GLN A 113 -0.40 2.04 -20.57
N THR A 114 -1.33 2.88 -20.12
CA THR A 114 -1.80 4.02 -20.92
C THR A 114 -0.66 4.99 -21.23
N LEU A 115 0.13 5.36 -20.21
CA LEU A 115 1.29 6.24 -20.36
C LEU A 115 2.32 5.65 -21.34
N PHE A 116 2.64 4.37 -21.21
CA PHE A 116 3.59 3.70 -22.10
C PHE A 116 3.10 3.66 -23.57
N LEU A 117 1.84 3.28 -23.79
CA LEU A 117 1.28 3.12 -25.13
C LEU A 117 1.06 4.45 -25.84
N THR A 118 0.73 5.52 -25.10
CA THR A 118 0.69 6.88 -25.65
C THR A 118 2.07 7.33 -26.13
N GLY A 119 3.14 7.04 -25.37
CA GLY A 119 4.52 7.31 -25.78
C GLY A 119 4.99 6.48 -26.99
N LYS A 120 4.45 5.26 -27.15
CA LYS A 120 4.68 4.42 -28.35
C LYS A 120 3.82 4.80 -29.56
N ASN A 121 2.96 5.80 -29.43
CA ASN A 121 1.99 6.18 -30.45
C ASN A 121 1.03 5.02 -30.84
N GLU A 122 0.78 4.06 -29.95
CA GLU A 122 -0.10 2.90 -30.17
C GLU A 122 -1.54 3.20 -29.74
N ARG A 123 -2.26 4.02 -30.52
CA ARG A 123 -3.58 4.57 -30.14
C ARG A 123 -4.61 3.54 -29.69
N GLU A 124 -4.82 2.49 -30.48
CA GLU A 124 -5.88 1.52 -30.22
C GLU A 124 -5.70 0.85 -28.85
N LYS A 125 -4.46 0.42 -28.54
CA LYS A 125 -4.11 -0.19 -27.26
C LYS A 125 -4.15 0.83 -26.13
N ALA A 126 -3.66 2.05 -26.36
CA ALA A 126 -3.72 3.13 -25.37
C ALA A 126 -5.17 3.43 -24.97
N ASN A 127 -6.09 3.51 -25.93
CA ASN A 127 -7.51 3.74 -25.69
C ASN A 127 -8.14 2.58 -24.90
N ALA A 128 -7.80 1.34 -25.22
CA ALA A 128 -8.27 0.16 -24.47
C ALA A 128 -7.83 0.20 -22.99
N GLN A 129 -6.57 0.57 -22.72
CA GLN A 129 -6.06 0.70 -21.34
C GLN A 129 -6.65 1.93 -20.62
N TYR A 130 -6.81 3.04 -21.32
CA TYR A 130 -7.43 4.25 -20.78
C TYR A 130 -8.89 4.01 -20.37
N ALA A 131 -9.63 3.23 -21.16
CA ALA A 131 -11.00 2.84 -20.83
C ALA A 131 -11.10 2.04 -19.52
N GLN A 132 -10.05 1.31 -19.13
CA GLN A 132 -9.96 0.61 -17.84
C GLN A 132 -9.45 1.52 -16.71
N LEU A 133 -8.53 2.43 -17.03
CA LEU A 133 -7.96 3.39 -16.07
C LEU A 133 -9.03 4.26 -15.42
N VAL A 134 -9.92 4.86 -16.22
CA VAL A 134 -10.92 5.81 -15.72
C VAL A 134 -11.80 5.21 -14.60
N PRO A 135 -12.48 4.06 -14.80
CA PRO A 135 -13.27 3.45 -13.73
C PRO A 135 -12.42 2.92 -12.57
N ALA A 136 -11.21 2.43 -12.82
CA ALA A 136 -10.31 1.97 -11.75
C ALA A 136 -9.88 3.13 -10.84
N LEU A 137 -9.53 4.28 -11.43
CA LEU A 137 -9.19 5.50 -10.69
C LEU A 137 -10.38 6.05 -9.92
N GLU A 138 -11.57 6.05 -10.52
CA GLU A 138 -12.80 6.49 -9.84
C GLU A 138 -13.14 5.60 -8.65
N GLY A 139 -13.03 4.27 -8.80
CA GLY A 139 -13.25 3.30 -7.74
C GLY A 139 -12.24 3.47 -6.59
N PHE A 140 -10.96 3.59 -6.93
CA PHE A 140 -9.89 3.86 -5.97
C PHE A 140 -10.14 5.17 -5.21
N ALA A 141 -10.44 6.25 -5.93
CA ALA A 141 -10.68 7.56 -5.33
C ALA A 141 -11.92 7.57 -4.44
N SER A 142 -13.01 6.96 -4.89
CA SER A 142 -14.24 6.83 -4.11
C SER A 142 -14.02 6.06 -2.81
N LYS A 143 -13.27 4.95 -2.86
CA LYS A 143 -12.92 4.16 -1.68
C LYS A 143 -12.11 4.98 -0.68
N TYR A 144 -11.03 5.62 -1.15
CA TYR A 144 -10.06 6.30 -0.28
C TYR A 144 -10.40 7.75 0.08
N THR A 145 -11.48 8.28 -0.49
CA THR A 145 -12.18 9.47 0.02
C THR A 145 -13.05 9.12 1.22
N ARG A 146 -13.76 7.98 1.17
CA ARG A 146 -14.65 7.54 2.26
C ARG A 146 -13.88 6.95 3.44
N TYR A 147 -12.84 6.19 3.15
CA TYR A 147 -12.02 5.49 4.13
C TYR A 147 -10.55 5.86 3.95
N GLN A 148 -9.93 6.40 5.00
CA GLN A 148 -8.50 6.71 5.00
C GLN A 148 -7.77 5.76 5.96
N PRO A 149 -6.80 4.96 5.45
CA PRO A 149 -5.92 4.20 6.33
C PRO A 149 -5.21 5.16 7.28
N PHE A 150 -4.77 4.66 8.43
CA PHE A 150 -4.18 5.51 9.48
C PHE A 150 -3.01 6.36 8.94
N ALA A 151 -2.20 5.80 8.04
CA ALA A 151 -1.14 6.47 7.31
C ALA A 151 -1.57 7.78 6.58
N LEU A 152 -2.80 7.84 6.06
CA LEU A 152 -3.31 8.97 5.27
C LEU A 152 -4.24 9.89 6.08
N ARG A 153 -4.68 9.47 7.26
CA ARG A 153 -5.75 10.17 8.00
C ARG A 153 -5.37 11.59 8.43
N GLY A 154 -4.08 11.84 8.64
CA GLY A 154 -3.56 13.16 8.99
C GLY A 154 -3.24 14.04 7.77
N ASP A 155 -3.34 13.51 6.55
CA ASP A 155 -2.95 14.21 5.35
C ASP A 155 -4.05 15.15 4.85
N THR A 156 -3.83 16.44 5.05
CA THR A 156 -4.76 17.49 4.63
C THR A 156 -4.76 17.71 3.11
N GLN A 157 -3.75 17.24 2.38
CA GLN A 157 -3.63 17.40 0.93
C GLN A 157 -4.18 16.20 0.16
N TRP A 158 -4.35 15.05 0.81
CA TRP A 158 -4.73 13.78 0.17
C TRP A 158 -5.94 13.91 -0.78
N ILE A 159 -7.04 14.49 -0.30
CA ILE A 159 -8.26 14.62 -1.10
C ILE A 159 -8.03 15.54 -2.31
N ALA A 160 -7.33 16.66 -2.10
CA ALA A 160 -7.04 17.60 -3.17
C ALA A 160 -6.13 16.98 -4.24
N ASP A 161 -5.13 16.18 -3.84
CA ASP A 161 -4.25 15.46 -4.76
C ASP A 161 -4.99 14.39 -5.55
N LEU A 162 -5.88 13.64 -4.90
CA LEU A 162 -6.67 12.61 -5.55
C LEU A 162 -7.62 13.21 -6.61
N ASP A 163 -8.26 14.34 -6.28
CA ASP A 163 -9.06 15.10 -7.25
C ASP A 163 -8.21 15.76 -8.34
N ARG A 164 -6.97 16.17 -8.04
CA ARG A 164 -6.02 16.66 -9.04
C ARG A 164 -5.70 15.55 -10.04
N VAL A 165 -5.39 14.34 -9.58
CA VAL A 165 -5.10 13.18 -10.45
C VAL A 165 -6.30 12.81 -11.30
N ARG A 166 -7.51 12.75 -10.72
CA ARG A 166 -8.75 12.48 -11.47
C ARG A 166 -8.96 13.48 -12.60
N ARG A 167 -8.72 14.77 -12.35
CA ARG A 167 -8.79 15.82 -13.39
C ARG A 167 -7.71 15.62 -14.45
N MET A 168 -6.44 15.45 -14.06
CA MET A 168 -5.35 15.20 -15.01
C MET A 168 -5.63 14.02 -15.95
N VAL A 169 -6.15 12.90 -15.41
CA VAL A 169 -6.54 11.73 -16.20
C VAL A 169 -7.80 11.99 -17.03
N GLY A 170 -8.77 12.73 -16.52
CA GLY A 170 -9.99 13.10 -17.27
C GLY A 170 -9.72 14.03 -18.45
N ASP A 171 -8.84 15.02 -18.27
CA ASP A 171 -8.54 16.06 -19.26
C ASP A 171 -7.85 15.49 -20.52
N VAL A 172 -7.14 14.38 -20.38
CA VAL A 172 -6.47 13.72 -21.53
C VAL A 172 -7.41 12.84 -22.38
N ALA A 173 -8.68 12.68 -22.01
CA ALA A 173 -9.62 11.78 -22.69
C ALA A 173 -9.70 12.03 -24.20
N GLY A 174 -9.81 13.30 -24.61
CA GLY A 174 -9.88 13.67 -26.03
C GLY A 174 -8.57 13.38 -26.77
N LEU A 175 -7.43 13.60 -26.11
CA LEU A 175 -6.10 13.37 -26.67
C LEU A 175 -5.85 11.88 -26.90
N VAL A 176 -6.15 11.03 -25.91
CA VAL A 176 -5.98 9.57 -26.02
C VAL A 176 -6.90 8.97 -27.08
N LYS A 177 -8.16 9.41 -27.14
CA LYS A 177 -9.16 8.82 -28.03
C LYS A 177 -8.96 9.21 -29.49
N THR A 178 -8.72 10.50 -29.76
CA THR A 178 -8.74 11.03 -31.13
C THR A 178 -7.67 12.09 -31.40
N GLY A 179 -7.06 12.66 -30.37
CA GLY A 179 -6.09 13.76 -30.49
C GLY A 179 -4.64 13.29 -30.55
N ASP A 180 -3.73 14.20 -30.20
CA ASP A 180 -2.29 13.94 -30.21
C ASP A 180 -1.85 13.10 -29.00
N LEU A 181 -1.28 11.93 -29.27
CA LEU A 181 -0.82 11.01 -28.22
C LEU A 181 0.44 11.50 -27.52
N GLN A 182 1.28 12.29 -28.19
CA GLN A 182 2.47 12.85 -27.54
C GLN A 182 2.06 13.86 -26.46
N THR A 183 1.11 14.74 -26.76
CA THR A 183 0.52 15.64 -25.77
C THR A 183 -0.19 14.87 -24.65
N ALA A 184 -0.91 13.78 -24.97
CA ALA A 184 -1.53 12.92 -23.96
C ALA A 184 -0.49 12.31 -23.00
N HIS A 185 0.61 11.80 -23.55
CA HIS A 185 1.71 11.20 -22.81
C HIS A 185 2.31 12.20 -21.83
N LEU A 186 2.73 13.38 -22.31
CA LEU A 186 3.32 14.43 -21.47
C LEU A 186 2.38 14.91 -20.35
N ALA A 187 1.08 14.98 -20.63
CA ALA A 187 0.08 15.34 -19.63
C ALA A 187 -0.09 14.22 -18.57
N LEU A 188 -0.10 12.95 -18.99
CA LEU A 188 -0.18 11.81 -18.08
C LEU A 188 1.06 11.70 -17.18
N GLU A 189 2.26 12.05 -17.66
CA GLU A 189 3.49 12.03 -16.84
C GLU A 189 3.37 12.86 -15.56
N GLN A 190 2.56 13.94 -15.58
CA GLN A 190 2.34 14.84 -14.44
C GLN A 190 1.59 14.18 -13.27
N VAL A 191 0.95 13.03 -13.49
CA VAL A 191 0.28 12.25 -12.42
C VAL A 191 1.31 11.63 -11.47
N ARG A 192 2.46 11.19 -12.01
CA ARG A 192 3.50 10.50 -11.24
C ARG A 192 4.03 11.30 -10.04
N PRO A 193 4.49 12.56 -10.19
CA PRO A 193 5.01 13.32 -9.06
C PRO A 193 3.97 13.50 -7.94
N VAL A 194 2.68 13.56 -8.27
CA VAL A 194 1.62 13.67 -7.25
C VAL A 194 1.58 12.45 -6.34
N PHE A 195 1.52 11.24 -6.92
CA PHE A 195 1.50 10.03 -6.11
C PHE A 195 2.84 9.77 -5.40
N GLN A 196 3.96 10.14 -6.02
CA GLN A 196 5.27 10.06 -5.36
C GLN A 196 5.32 10.94 -4.10
N ASP A 197 4.83 12.18 -4.18
CA ASP A 197 4.77 13.09 -3.03
C ASP A 197 3.81 12.58 -1.95
N VAL A 198 2.66 12.03 -2.33
CA VAL A 198 1.73 11.36 -1.40
C VAL A 198 2.43 10.23 -0.65
N PHE A 199 3.15 9.36 -1.34
CA PHE A 199 3.79 8.22 -0.69
C PHE A 199 4.93 8.64 0.24
N LYS A 200 5.75 9.60 -0.19
CA LYS A 200 6.84 10.15 0.63
C LYS A 200 6.32 10.77 1.92
N ARG A 201 5.34 11.68 1.82
CA ARG A 201 4.86 12.45 3.00
C ARG A 201 4.07 11.61 4.00
N ASN A 202 3.51 10.47 3.58
CA ASN A 202 2.72 9.58 4.42
C ASN A 202 3.49 8.32 4.86
N GLY A 203 4.79 8.25 4.56
CA GLY A 203 5.65 7.14 4.95
C GLY A 203 5.19 5.79 4.39
N PHE A 204 4.66 5.78 3.17
CA PHE A 204 4.48 4.51 2.44
C PHE A 204 5.85 3.99 2.00
N SER A 205 5.98 2.66 1.88
CA SER A 205 7.25 2.02 1.55
C SER A 205 7.82 2.61 0.27
N LEU A 206 9.02 3.18 0.38
CA LEU A 206 9.74 3.68 -0.77
C LEU A 206 10.22 2.53 -1.64
N LEU A 207 10.14 1.26 -1.20
CA LEU A 207 10.54 0.10 -2.01
C LEU A 207 9.75 0.02 -3.31
N ALA A 208 8.41 0.10 -3.27
CA ALA A 208 7.59 0.07 -4.48
C ALA A 208 7.86 1.29 -5.38
N VAL A 209 8.02 2.47 -4.77
CA VAL A 209 8.35 3.72 -5.48
C VAL A 209 9.73 3.63 -6.14
N ALA A 210 10.73 3.15 -5.41
CA ALA A 210 12.10 2.99 -5.86
C ALA A 210 12.18 1.90 -6.92
N LEU A 211 11.40 0.81 -6.82
CA LEU A 211 11.32 -0.22 -7.85
C LEU A 211 10.77 0.36 -9.16
N VAL A 212 9.79 1.26 -9.11
CA VAL A 212 9.28 1.96 -10.31
C VAL A 212 10.31 2.93 -10.88
N ASP A 213 10.95 3.75 -10.04
CA ASP A 213 12.00 4.67 -10.50
C ASP A 213 13.20 3.91 -11.09
N PHE A 214 13.54 2.76 -10.52
CA PHE A 214 14.55 1.85 -11.05
C PHE A 214 14.11 1.21 -12.37
N HIS A 215 12.87 0.73 -12.48
CA HIS A 215 12.32 0.17 -13.72
C HIS A 215 12.48 1.11 -14.91
N ASP A 216 12.08 2.38 -14.74
CA ASP A 216 12.11 3.33 -15.85
C ASP A 216 13.55 3.63 -16.30
N ALA A 217 14.49 3.69 -15.35
CA ALA A 217 15.91 3.84 -15.64
C ALA A 217 16.49 2.56 -16.27
N MET A 218 16.07 1.39 -15.79
CA MET A 218 16.49 0.07 -16.27
C MET A 218 16.08 -0.16 -17.73
N GLU A 219 14.88 0.22 -18.14
CA GLU A 219 14.43 0.04 -19.54
C GLU A 219 15.36 0.75 -20.55
N LEU A 220 15.94 1.91 -20.20
CA LEU A 220 16.93 2.60 -21.04
C LEU A 220 18.21 1.76 -21.24
N VAL A 221 18.64 1.06 -20.20
CA VAL A 221 19.79 0.15 -20.24
C VAL A 221 19.45 -1.13 -21.01
N LEU A 222 18.22 -1.63 -20.91
CA LEU A 222 17.75 -2.78 -21.70
C LEU A 222 17.68 -2.46 -23.20
N ASP A 223 17.19 -1.27 -23.56
CA ASP A 223 17.18 -0.80 -24.95
C ASP A 223 18.60 -0.72 -25.52
N ALA A 224 19.56 -0.18 -24.75
CA ALA A 224 20.97 -0.13 -25.14
C ALA A 224 21.56 -1.54 -25.28
N ALA A 225 21.24 -2.45 -24.37
CA ALA A 225 21.68 -3.85 -24.42
C ALA A 225 21.13 -4.58 -25.65
N GLN A 226 19.85 -4.39 -25.98
CA GLN A 226 19.21 -4.98 -27.16
C GLN A 226 19.81 -4.44 -28.46
N ALA A 227 20.16 -3.15 -28.49
CA ALA A 227 20.87 -2.51 -29.60
C ALA A 227 22.37 -2.87 -29.66
N LYS A 228 22.88 -3.64 -28.69
CA LYS A 228 24.30 -3.97 -28.51
C LYS A 228 25.22 -2.74 -28.39
N ASP A 229 24.68 -1.64 -27.88
CA ASP A 229 25.38 -0.36 -27.74
C ASP A 229 26.09 -0.28 -26.38
N SER A 230 27.30 -0.84 -26.31
CA SER A 230 28.12 -0.85 -25.10
C SER A 230 28.45 0.54 -24.57
N ALA A 231 28.62 1.53 -25.45
CA ALA A 231 28.99 2.89 -25.07
C ALA A 231 27.82 3.61 -24.38
N LYS A 232 26.63 3.52 -24.98
CA LYS A 232 25.41 4.08 -24.37
C LYS A 232 25.06 3.38 -23.06
N LEU A 233 25.23 2.06 -22.98
CA LEU A 233 25.00 1.31 -21.75
C LEU A 233 25.92 1.78 -20.62
N ALA A 234 27.23 1.89 -20.88
CA ALA A 234 28.20 2.38 -19.91
C ALA A 234 27.89 3.82 -19.44
N ALA A 235 27.38 4.68 -20.32
CA ALA A 235 26.96 6.04 -19.97
C ALA A 235 25.70 6.08 -19.10
N LEU A 236 24.74 5.17 -19.30
CA LEU A 236 23.50 5.10 -18.53
C LEU A 236 23.68 4.45 -17.15
N TYR A 237 24.64 3.52 -17.02
CA TYR A 237 24.81 2.69 -15.84
C TYR A 237 24.86 3.47 -14.51
N PRO A 238 25.65 4.56 -14.34
CA PRO A 238 25.72 5.25 -13.05
C PRO A 238 24.35 5.71 -12.54
N GLY A 239 23.53 6.30 -13.43
CA GLY A 239 22.19 6.76 -13.07
C GLY A 239 21.24 5.62 -12.73
N VAL A 240 21.31 4.49 -13.45
CA VAL A 240 20.50 3.30 -13.15
C VAL A 240 20.93 2.64 -11.84
N SER A 241 22.24 2.59 -11.59
CA SER A 241 22.84 2.04 -10.37
C SER A 241 22.41 2.82 -9.12
N ASP A 242 22.40 4.15 -9.20
CA ASP A 242 21.92 5.02 -8.12
C ASP A 242 20.44 4.77 -7.80
N LYS A 243 19.60 4.54 -8.81
CA LYS A 243 18.19 4.17 -8.60
C LYS A 243 18.05 2.82 -7.92
N LEU A 244 18.89 1.84 -8.28
CA LEU A 244 18.89 0.54 -7.61
C LEU A 244 19.38 0.65 -6.15
N THR A 245 20.31 1.56 -5.85
CA THR A 245 20.73 1.81 -4.46
C THR A 245 19.58 2.33 -3.60
N ALA A 246 18.65 3.11 -4.16
CA ALA A 246 17.44 3.51 -3.44
C ALA A 246 16.51 2.32 -3.14
N VAL A 247 16.43 1.32 -4.04
CA VAL A 247 15.70 0.06 -3.78
C VAL A 247 16.40 -0.74 -2.67
N GLU A 248 17.73 -0.83 -2.71
CA GLU A 248 18.56 -1.55 -1.74
C GLU A 248 18.56 -0.92 -0.35
N ALA A 249 18.29 0.38 -0.24
CA ALA A 249 18.09 1.04 1.05
C ALA A 249 16.82 0.52 1.77
N GLU A 250 15.82 0.08 1.00
CA GLU A 250 14.52 -0.35 1.51
C GLU A 250 14.44 -1.87 1.70
N ALA A 251 15.15 -2.66 0.89
CA ALA A 251 15.24 -4.11 1.04
C ALA A 251 16.56 -4.66 0.48
N GLN A 252 17.19 -5.57 1.22
CA GLN A 252 18.49 -6.18 0.85
C GLN A 252 18.45 -7.70 0.78
N ASP A 253 17.27 -8.29 0.58
CA ASP A 253 17.15 -9.74 0.44
C ASP A 253 17.79 -10.27 -0.85
N ALA A 254 17.85 -11.60 -0.94
CA ALA A 254 18.50 -12.31 -2.03
C ALA A 254 17.93 -11.95 -3.42
N ASP A 255 16.66 -11.57 -3.52
CA ASP A 255 16.04 -11.21 -4.79
C ASP A 255 16.45 -9.79 -5.24
N ILE A 256 16.50 -8.81 -4.34
CA ILE A 256 17.06 -7.48 -4.66
C ILE A 256 18.54 -7.57 -5.03
N GLN A 257 19.30 -8.36 -4.27
CA GLN A 257 20.72 -8.59 -4.57
C GLN A 257 20.92 -9.33 -5.90
N ALA A 258 19.94 -10.10 -6.38
CA ALA A 258 19.99 -10.70 -7.71
C ALA A 258 19.86 -9.65 -8.82
N ILE A 259 19.01 -8.63 -8.64
CA ILE A 259 18.89 -7.50 -9.57
C ILE A 259 20.23 -6.77 -9.67
N ARG A 260 20.87 -6.46 -8.54
CA ARG A 260 22.20 -5.82 -8.48
C ARG A 260 23.25 -6.61 -9.25
N ARG A 261 23.40 -7.90 -8.94
CA ARG A 261 24.35 -8.77 -9.64
C ARG A 261 24.12 -8.79 -11.15
N ASN A 262 22.86 -8.81 -11.59
CA ASN A 262 22.54 -8.81 -13.02
C ASN A 262 22.83 -7.46 -13.70
N LEU A 263 22.59 -6.34 -13.01
CA LEU A 263 22.92 -5.00 -13.51
C LEU A 263 24.45 -4.83 -13.64
N ASP A 264 25.20 -5.24 -12.62
CA ASP A 264 26.67 -5.15 -12.62
C ASP A 264 27.30 -6.07 -13.68
N ALA A 265 26.74 -7.26 -13.89
CA ALA A 265 27.17 -8.17 -14.95
C ALA A 265 26.96 -7.58 -16.35
N LEU A 266 25.85 -6.86 -16.55
CA LEU A 266 25.54 -6.17 -17.79
C LEU A 266 26.53 -5.01 -18.04
N GLU A 267 26.88 -4.26 -17.00
CA GLU A 267 27.93 -3.23 -17.07
C GLU A 267 29.30 -3.82 -17.41
N ALA A 268 29.69 -4.91 -16.74
CA ALA A 268 30.97 -5.57 -16.95
C ALA A 268 31.13 -6.07 -18.40
N ALA A 269 30.06 -6.62 -18.98
CA ALA A 269 30.04 -7.04 -20.38
C ALA A 269 30.16 -5.86 -21.35
N ALA A 270 29.51 -4.73 -21.05
CA ALA A 270 29.63 -3.52 -21.86
C ALA A 270 31.05 -2.94 -21.83
N ARG A 271 31.66 -2.83 -20.62
CA ARG A 271 33.05 -2.37 -20.45
C ARG A 271 34.05 -3.28 -21.14
N SER A 272 33.81 -4.59 -21.13
CA SER A 272 34.67 -5.59 -21.79
C SER A 272 34.46 -5.70 -23.30
N GLN A 273 33.65 -4.80 -23.89
CA GLN A 273 33.31 -4.80 -25.32
C GLN A 273 32.80 -6.18 -25.81
N GLN A 274 31.89 -6.80 -25.05
CA GLN A 274 31.23 -8.06 -25.41
C GLN A 274 29.77 -7.82 -25.85
N PRO A 275 29.53 -7.16 -27.01
CA PRO A 275 28.20 -6.72 -27.44
C PRO A 275 27.21 -7.86 -27.64
N ASP A 276 27.69 -9.05 -28.00
CA ASP A 276 26.84 -10.22 -28.25
C ASP A 276 26.22 -10.81 -26.98
N ALA A 277 26.83 -10.58 -25.81
CA ALA A 277 26.33 -11.06 -24.52
C ALA A 277 25.24 -10.13 -23.93
N LEU A 278 25.17 -8.88 -24.38
CA LEU A 278 24.33 -7.84 -23.78
C LEU A 278 22.83 -8.17 -23.80
N PRO A 279 22.22 -8.63 -24.91
CA PRO A 279 20.79 -8.94 -24.91
C PRO A 279 20.41 -10.02 -23.90
N ALA A 280 21.21 -11.09 -23.80
CA ALA A 280 20.93 -12.19 -22.87
C ALA A 280 21.10 -11.77 -21.40
N LEU A 281 22.05 -10.89 -21.09
CA LEU A 281 22.22 -10.33 -19.76
C LEU A 281 21.11 -9.33 -19.41
N GLY A 282 20.65 -8.54 -20.38
CA GLY A 282 19.49 -7.66 -20.25
C GLY A 282 18.22 -8.43 -19.87
N GLU A 283 17.94 -9.54 -20.54
CA GLU A 283 16.79 -10.41 -20.21
C GLU A 283 16.88 -11.02 -18.81
N LYS A 284 18.09 -11.36 -18.33
CA LYS A 284 18.28 -11.81 -16.94
C LYS A 284 17.96 -10.71 -15.93
N LEU A 285 18.46 -9.50 -16.17
CA LEU A 285 18.16 -8.33 -15.34
C LEU A 285 16.66 -8.07 -15.27
N LYS A 286 16.00 -8.04 -16.43
CA LYS A 286 14.54 -7.86 -16.55
C LYS A 286 13.78 -8.94 -15.78
N SER A 287 14.17 -10.20 -15.95
CA SER A 287 13.53 -11.33 -15.27
C SER A 287 13.65 -11.24 -13.75
N SER A 288 14.84 -10.90 -13.23
CA SER A 288 15.03 -10.71 -11.78
C SER A 288 14.22 -9.54 -11.24
N PHE A 289 14.13 -8.44 -11.99
CA PHE A 289 13.33 -7.28 -11.61
C PHE A 289 11.84 -7.63 -11.57
N VAL A 290 11.30 -8.22 -12.63
CA VAL A 290 9.88 -8.59 -12.74
C VAL A 290 9.47 -9.52 -11.60
N LYS A 291 10.32 -10.47 -11.19
CA LYS A 291 10.07 -11.34 -10.04
C LYS A 291 9.77 -10.52 -8.76
N VAL A 292 10.62 -9.54 -8.45
CA VAL A 292 10.46 -8.68 -7.27
C VAL A 292 9.27 -7.74 -7.45
N TYR A 293 9.17 -7.09 -8.60
CA TYR A 293 8.15 -6.09 -8.89
C TYR A 293 6.74 -6.68 -8.83
N LEU A 294 6.52 -7.89 -9.33
CA LEU A 294 5.20 -8.55 -9.22
C LEU A 294 4.81 -8.90 -7.78
N GLN A 295 5.78 -9.05 -6.89
CA GLN A 295 5.53 -9.38 -5.49
C GLN A 295 5.44 -8.14 -4.58
N ARG A 296 6.13 -7.06 -4.94
CA ARG A 296 6.47 -5.95 -4.03
C ARG A 296 6.46 -4.55 -4.65
N GLY A 297 6.35 -4.45 -5.97
CA GLY A 297 6.36 -3.21 -6.74
C GLY A 297 4.99 -2.58 -6.93
#